data_AF-A0A812VY83-F1
#
_entry.id   AF-A0A812VY83-F1
#
_cell.length_a   1.000
_cell.length_b   1.000
_cell.length_c   1.000
_cell.angle_alpha   90.00
_cell.angle_beta   90.00
_cell.angle_gamma   90.00
#
_symmetry.space_group_name_H-M   'P 1'
#
loop_
_entity.id
_entity.type
_entity.pdbx_description
1 polymer ?
#
loop_
_entity_poly.entity_id
_entity_poly.type
_entity_poly.pdbx_seq_one_letter_code
_entity_poly.pdbx_strand_id
1 'polypeptide(L)'
;MLRSAPAVPSVGPGDVRTNVLLSSPRGNGWVSLPGRPRARSAAQRIPRASYPDLSWDQVAASVLAGIACATAVSESKGRRPSDRSRDLDEPSWREFRARLVQKEQAAGGKDMSDAEDAGWLHSTTLIEKGSVLISRAGDNFTLDQQYFLHAVILILKRDEGGDVGVILNRPSQCTVDDLGGSKLNAFQEAELQLRKLLASFGGLAVEEHPWQVSYGGPMHSARDVERDQPTLLCLHRCDQEGEGMDKGDEIIPGIRWVPFSRAREMVAAGIARQEEFLVLSGYCGWSRGQLQEELEAGHSWLLAAADQQALFGGRFQASTPDLGMRQWERLHEQLFDLASSVDRFDDQTARAALERWMTDLKPEQLNPSLKVSSPLLRSQTITAGRLLRGSASSWILGGPPELRPAKPKSRGQPPAQYLHKAVLLVLADVAPDSPSVLVLLTGPKIGELPKGKGDVFFGGWAQPKKTHEVLQVPGGYIWGQLTFAPGVLEELLDSGAIEEARGSTLQEVLAAPPALRWATAGGCIDSINEASAALLGTAQQKQWYRRYLGIAVEELRGD
;
A
#
# COMPACT_ATOMS: atom_id res chain seq x y z
N MET A 1 21.50 -67.65 54.15
CA MET A 1 21.14 -66.24 53.92
C MET A 1 20.57 -66.10 52.51
N LEU A 2 19.30 -65.68 52.41
CA LEU A 2 18.53 -65.06 51.29
C LEU A 2 18.63 -65.71 49.88
N ARG A 3 17.64 -66.48 49.35
CA ARG A 3 16.23 -66.25 48.92
C ARG A 3 16.01 -65.25 47.76
N SER A 4 15.04 -65.59 46.92
CA SER A 4 14.89 -65.39 45.46
C SER A 4 13.85 -64.34 45.00
N ALA A 5 14.14 -63.70 43.83
CA ALA A 5 13.25 -63.12 42.78
C ALA A 5 12.27 -61.96 43.15
N PRO A 6 11.61 -61.22 42.20
CA PRO A 6 11.67 -61.20 40.72
C PRO A 6 11.72 -59.79 40.04
N ALA A 7 11.68 -59.79 38.70
CA ALA A 7 11.61 -58.66 37.78
C ALA A 7 10.26 -57.89 37.77
N VAL A 8 10.31 -56.60 37.37
CA VAL A 8 9.16 -55.70 37.11
C VAL A 8 9.20 -55.27 35.63
N PRO A 9 8.05 -55.21 34.92
CA PRO A 9 8.02 -55.03 33.47
C PRO A 9 8.18 -53.58 33.00
N SER A 10 8.78 -53.42 31.82
CA SER A 10 8.87 -52.16 31.06
C SER A 10 7.52 -51.78 30.44
N VAL A 11 6.99 -50.62 30.84
CA VAL A 11 5.83 -49.97 30.22
C VAL A 11 6.34 -48.99 29.16
N GLY A 12 5.83 -49.10 27.92
CA GLY A 12 6.19 -48.24 26.80
C GLY A 12 5.68 -46.79 26.94
N PRO A 13 6.10 -45.88 26.03
CA PRO A 13 5.74 -44.47 26.11
C PRO A 13 4.26 -44.28 25.80
N GLY A 14 3.48 -43.93 26.83
CA GLY A 14 2.08 -43.57 26.71
C GLY A 14 1.91 -42.11 26.29
N ASP A 15 1.07 -41.92 25.28
CA ASP A 15 0.47 -40.65 24.83
C ASP A 15 0.12 -39.72 26.00
N VAL A 16 0.81 -38.59 26.10
CA VAL A 16 0.39 -37.47 26.95
C VAL A 16 -0.62 -36.64 26.15
N ARG A 17 -1.88 -37.11 26.12
CA ARG A 17 -3.01 -36.29 25.71
C ARG A 17 -3.30 -35.26 26.81
N THR A 18 -3.12 -33.99 26.51
CA THR A 18 -3.58 -32.86 27.31
C THR A 18 -5.11 -32.92 27.46
N ASN A 19 -5.57 -33.28 28.66
CA ASN A 19 -6.99 -33.21 29.03
C ASN A 19 -7.39 -31.75 29.28
N VAL A 20 -8.04 -31.14 28.29
CA VAL A 20 -8.87 -29.94 28.50
C VAL A 20 -10.18 -30.41 29.14
N LEU A 21 -10.42 -30.01 30.39
CA LEU A 21 -11.64 -30.31 31.14
C LEU A 21 -12.85 -29.61 30.48
N LEU A 22 -13.64 -30.38 29.73
CA LEU A 22 -14.94 -29.99 29.22
C LEU A 22 -16.01 -30.21 30.30
N SER A 23 -16.50 -29.13 30.90
CA SER A 23 -17.75 -29.15 31.68
C SER A 23 -18.81 -28.31 30.99
N SER A 24 -19.92 -28.94 30.59
CA SER A 24 -21.07 -28.30 29.94
C SER A 24 -22.13 -27.93 30.98
N PRO A 25 -22.66 -26.69 30.99
CA PRO A 25 -23.98 -26.42 31.52
C PRO A 25 -24.93 -26.02 30.37
N ARG A 26 -26.03 -26.78 30.26
CA ARG A 26 -27.20 -26.43 29.43
C ARG A 26 -27.84 -25.15 29.96
N GLY A 27 -28.17 -24.23 29.05
CA GLY A 27 -28.96 -23.03 29.36
C GLY A 27 -28.85 -21.99 28.26
N ASN A 28 -29.76 -22.04 27.29
CA ASN A 28 -29.88 -21.05 26.23
C ASN A 28 -30.30 -19.69 26.80
N GLY A 29 -29.49 -18.67 26.56
CA GLY A 29 -29.78 -17.29 26.91
C GLY A 29 -28.61 -16.38 26.53
N TRP A 30 -28.30 -16.28 25.23
CA TRP A 30 -27.35 -15.31 24.72
C TRP A 30 -28.10 -14.16 24.05
N VAL A 31 -27.81 -12.95 24.51
CA VAL A 31 -28.32 -11.69 23.97
C VAL A 31 -27.56 -11.38 22.68
N SER A 32 -28.30 -11.22 21.58
CA SER A 32 -27.76 -10.77 20.29
C SER A 32 -27.27 -9.33 20.40
N LEU A 33 -26.04 -9.06 19.95
CA LEU A 33 -25.58 -7.70 19.64
C LEU A 33 -26.47 -7.10 18.52
N PRO A 34 -26.73 -5.78 18.52
CA PRO A 34 -27.73 -5.17 17.65
C PRO A 34 -27.31 -5.32 16.18
N GLY A 35 -28.14 -6.07 15.43
CA GLY A 35 -28.00 -6.21 13.99
C GLY A 35 -28.27 -4.88 13.28
N ARG A 36 -27.45 -4.59 12.26
CA ARG A 36 -27.76 -3.50 11.31
C ARG A 36 -29.13 -3.74 10.66
N PRO A 37 -29.93 -2.69 10.41
CA PRO A 37 -31.23 -2.84 9.75
C PRO A 37 -31.03 -3.36 8.33
N ARG A 38 -31.67 -4.50 8.02
CA ARG A 38 -31.82 -5.01 6.67
C ARG A 38 -32.80 -4.10 5.91
N ALA A 39 -32.28 -3.20 5.09
CA ALA A 39 -33.09 -2.58 4.04
C ALA A 39 -33.39 -3.65 2.97
N ARG A 40 -34.63 -4.14 2.94
CA ARG A 40 -35.16 -4.90 1.80
C ARG A 40 -35.47 -3.92 0.68
N SER A 41 -34.61 -3.85 -0.33
CA SER A 41 -34.98 -3.31 -1.65
C SER A 41 -35.21 -4.48 -2.59
N ALA A 42 -36.43 -4.60 -3.11
CA ALA A 42 -36.78 -5.53 -4.16
C ALA A 42 -36.21 -5.03 -5.48
N ALA A 43 -35.04 -5.53 -5.87
CA ALA A 43 -34.49 -5.31 -7.20
C ALA A 43 -34.88 -6.49 -8.12
N GLN A 44 -35.59 -6.17 -9.19
CA GLN A 44 -35.91 -7.09 -10.29
C GLN A 44 -34.63 -7.73 -10.84
N ARG A 45 -34.68 -9.05 -11.05
CA ARG A 45 -33.60 -9.81 -11.70
C ARG A 45 -33.47 -9.37 -13.16
N ILE A 46 -32.39 -8.67 -13.48
CA ILE A 46 -31.87 -8.55 -14.84
C ILE A 46 -30.82 -9.68 -15.00
N PRO A 47 -30.87 -10.50 -16.06
CA PRO A 47 -29.97 -11.64 -16.20
C PRO A 47 -28.52 -11.20 -16.40
N ARG A 48 -27.61 -11.78 -15.60
CA ARG A 48 -26.15 -11.65 -15.77
C ARG A 48 -25.73 -12.27 -17.11
N ALA A 49 -25.22 -11.46 -18.01
CA ALA A 49 -24.40 -11.96 -19.12
C ALA A 49 -23.05 -12.41 -18.54
N SER A 50 -22.73 -13.69 -18.71
CA SER A 50 -21.42 -14.27 -18.39
C SER A 50 -20.44 -13.83 -19.47
N TYR A 51 -19.44 -13.03 -19.12
CA TYR A 51 -18.28 -12.75 -19.96
C TYR A 51 -17.00 -13.12 -19.19
N PRO A 52 -15.97 -13.61 -19.89
CA PRO A 52 -14.81 -14.24 -19.26
C PRO A 52 -13.96 -13.23 -18.48
N ASP A 53 -13.48 -13.66 -17.32
CA ASP A 53 -12.52 -12.93 -16.48
C ASP A 53 -11.21 -12.72 -17.26
N LEU A 54 -10.92 -11.48 -17.65
CA LEU A 54 -9.63 -11.10 -18.23
C LEU A 54 -8.58 -11.05 -17.11
N SER A 55 -7.46 -11.74 -17.30
CA SER A 55 -6.33 -11.76 -16.36
C SER A 55 -5.66 -10.38 -16.29
N TRP A 56 -5.24 -9.94 -15.10
CA TRP A 56 -4.43 -8.75 -14.88
C TRP A 56 -3.14 -8.73 -15.71
N ASP A 57 -2.65 -9.91 -16.13
CA ASP A 57 -1.51 -10.05 -17.04
C ASP A 57 -1.76 -9.43 -18.41
N GLN A 58 -3.01 -9.46 -18.91
CA GLN A 58 -3.38 -8.86 -20.19
C GLN A 58 -3.52 -7.33 -20.07
N VAL A 59 -3.91 -6.82 -18.90
CA VAL A 59 -3.94 -5.39 -18.61
C VAL A 59 -2.52 -4.86 -18.47
N ALA A 60 -1.65 -5.51 -17.69
CA ALA A 60 -0.24 -5.12 -17.55
C ALA A 60 0.54 -5.23 -18.88
N ALA A 61 0.30 -6.30 -19.66
CA ALA A 61 0.87 -6.45 -20.99
C ALA A 61 0.33 -5.40 -21.97
N SER A 62 -0.95 -5.03 -21.92
CA SER A 62 -1.52 -3.93 -22.72
C SER A 62 -1.04 -2.54 -22.27
N VAL A 63 -0.77 -2.36 -20.97
CA VAL A 63 -0.22 -1.13 -20.39
C VAL A 63 1.21 -0.92 -20.88
N LEU A 64 2.07 -1.93 -20.84
CA LEU A 64 3.45 -1.80 -21.32
C LEU A 64 3.59 -2.00 -22.84
N ALA A 65 2.81 -2.87 -23.48
CA ALA A 65 2.88 -3.11 -24.93
C ALA A 65 2.12 -2.06 -25.75
N GLY A 66 0.98 -1.55 -25.26
CA GLY A 66 0.27 -0.45 -25.91
C GLY A 66 1.08 0.85 -25.92
N ILE A 67 1.99 0.99 -24.95
CA ILE A 67 2.92 2.11 -24.85
C ILE A 67 4.25 1.80 -25.59
N ALA A 68 4.73 0.55 -25.60
CA ALA A 68 5.93 0.14 -26.34
C ALA A 68 5.72 -0.01 -27.87
N CYS A 69 4.48 -0.12 -28.36
CA CYS A 69 4.18 -0.37 -29.78
C CYS A 69 4.61 0.76 -30.73
N ALA A 70 5.06 1.92 -30.23
CA ALA A 70 5.66 2.97 -31.04
C ALA A 70 7.11 2.66 -31.48
N THR A 71 7.76 1.61 -30.97
CA THR A 71 9.21 1.40 -31.13
C THR A 71 9.63 0.19 -31.99
N ALA A 72 8.70 -0.51 -32.67
CA ALA A 72 9.04 -1.70 -33.46
C ALA A 72 8.73 -1.58 -34.96
N VAL A 73 9.81 -1.50 -35.73
CA VAL A 73 9.97 -1.87 -37.15
C VAL A 73 9.48 -0.86 -38.20
N SER A 74 10.46 -0.08 -38.69
CA SER A 74 10.49 0.40 -40.07
C SER A 74 10.65 -0.80 -41.03
N GLU A 75 9.56 -1.26 -41.64
CA GLU A 75 9.65 -1.97 -42.91
C GLU A 75 8.62 -1.41 -43.89
N SER A 76 9.17 -0.89 -44.98
CA SER A 76 8.49 -0.28 -46.11
C SER A 76 7.43 -1.21 -46.71
N LYS A 77 6.17 -0.76 -46.72
CA LYS A 77 5.20 -1.06 -47.79
C LYS A 77 4.07 -0.03 -47.77
N GLY A 78 3.90 0.64 -48.91
CA GLY A 78 3.13 1.88 -49.06
C GLY A 78 1.69 1.83 -48.58
N ARG A 79 1.26 2.92 -47.94
CA ARG A 79 -0.14 3.26 -47.70
C ARG A 79 -0.45 4.69 -48.15
N ARG A 80 -1.68 4.84 -48.62
CA ARG A 80 -2.23 5.93 -49.42
C ARG A 80 -2.32 7.27 -48.66
N PRO A 81 -2.29 8.41 -49.37
CA PRO A 81 -2.33 9.73 -48.75
C PRO A 81 -3.78 10.16 -48.47
N SER A 82 -4.18 10.16 -47.20
CA SER A 82 -5.29 10.97 -46.70
C SER A 82 -5.34 10.93 -45.17
N ASP A 83 -4.55 11.80 -44.53
CA ASP A 83 -5.08 12.84 -43.63
C ASP A 83 -3.87 13.63 -43.10
N ARG A 84 -3.50 14.67 -43.85
CA ARG A 84 -2.61 15.73 -43.39
C ARG A 84 -3.39 17.03 -43.54
N SER A 85 -4.09 17.42 -42.48
CA SER A 85 -4.29 18.82 -42.10
C SER A 85 -5.24 18.89 -40.91
N ARG A 86 -4.68 19.06 -39.71
CA ARG A 86 -5.20 19.86 -38.56
C ARG A 86 -4.37 19.56 -37.31
N ASP A 87 -3.10 19.95 -37.34
CA ASP A 87 -2.30 20.15 -36.14
C ASP A 87 -1.57 21.48 -36.33
N LEU A 88 -2.35 22.56 -36.44
CA LEU A 88 -1.86 23.94 -36.52
C LEU A 88 -2.58 24.74 -35.43
N ASP A 89 -1.82 25.17 -34.42
CA ASP A 89 -2.09 26.29 -33.51
C ASP A 89 -3.46 26.33 -32.78
N GLU A 90 -4.14 25.20 -32.59
CA GLU A 90 -5.30 25.14 -31.68
C GLU A 90 -4.83 24.82 -30.26
N PRO A 91 -5.06 25.68 -29.26
CA PRO A 91 -4.74 25.38 -27.87
C PRO A 91 -5.42 24.06 -27.50
N SER A 92 -4.68 23.19 -26.80
CA SER A 92 -5.25 21.94 -26.28
C SER A 92 -6.61 22.26 -25.66
N TRP A 93 -7.65 21.48 -25.98
CA TRP A 93 -9.00 21.72 -25.45
C TRP A 93 -9.01 21.88 -23.91
N ARG A 94 -8.00 21.34 -23.22
CA ARG A 94 -7.67 21.61 -21.81
C ARG A 94 -7.38 23.08 -21.52
N GLU A 95 -6.47 23.72 -22.24
CA GLU A 95 -6.15 25.14 -22.10
C GLU A 95 -7.33 26.03 -22.46
N PHE A 96 -8.09 25.65 -23.48
CA PHE A 96 -9.32 26.35 -23.83
C PHE A 96 -10.35 26.29 -22.69
N ARG A 97 -10.58 25.10 -22.11
CA ARG A 97 -11.43 24.93 -20.92
C ARG A 97 -10.90 25.71 -19.72
N ALA A 98 -9.60 25.69 -19.46
CA ALA A 98 -8.99 26.43 -18.36
C ALA A 98 -9.26 27.94 -18.49
N ARG A 99 -9.11 28.50 -19.70
CA ARG A 99 -9.44 29.91 -19.98
C ARG A 99 -10.93 30.23 -19.77
N LEU A 100 -11.83 29.30 -20.10
CA LEU A 100 -13.26 29.47 -19.84
C LEU A 100 -13.56 29.48 -18.34
N VAL A 101 -13.00 28.52 -17.58
CA VAL A 101 -13.17 28.44 -16.13
C VAL A 101 -12.63 29.69 -15.43
N GLN A 102 -11.44 30.17 -15.84
CA GLN A 102 -10.86 31.41 -15.30
C GLN A 102 -11.77 32.62 -15.54
N LYS A 103 -12.37 32.73 -16.74
CA LYS A 103 -13.33 33.81 -17.05
C LYS A 103 -14.59 33.73 -16.19
N GLU A 104 -15.11 32.53 -15.93
CA GLU A 104 -16.27 32.33 -15.04
C GLU A 104 -15.92 32.68 -13.58
N GLN A 105 -14.75 32.26 -13.09
CA GLN A 105 -14.28 32.56 -11.73
C GLN A 105 -14.02 34.06 -11.51
N ALA A 106 -13.45 34.75 -12.50
CA ALA A 106 -13.25 36.19 -12.47
C ALA A 106 -14.57 36.97 -12.49
N ALA A 107 -15.58 36.48 -13.24
CA ALA A 107 -16.92 37.06 -13.22
C ALA A 107 -17.66 36.84 -11.87
N GLY A 108 -17.25 35.82 -11.09
CA GLY A 108 -17.77 35.50 -9.76
C GLY A 108 -17.14 36.27 -8.59
N GLY A 109 -16.24 37.23 -8.84
CA GLY A 109 -15.67 38.11 -7.81
C GLY A 109 -14.45 37.55 -7.05
N LYS A 110 -13.75 36.55 -7.60
CA LYS A 110 -12.48 36.06 -7.04
C LYS A 110 -11.33 36.93 -7.55
N ASP A 111 -10.68 37.69 -6.67
CA ASP A 111 -9.49 38.49 -7.01
C ASP A 111 -8.35 37.55 -7.44
N MET A 112 -7.87 37.73 -8.67
CA MET A 112 -6.89 36.85 -9.35
C MET A 112 -5.51 37.51 -9.53
N SER A 113 -5.16 38.52 -8.72
CA SER A 113 -3.98 39.36 -8.94
C SER A 113 -2.62 38.67 -8.72
N ASP A 114 -2.58 37.47 -8.11
CA ASP A 114 -1.33 36.76 -7.78
C ASP A 114 -1.10 35.48 -8.62
N ALA A 115 -1.89 35.24 -9.67
CA ALA A 115 -2.02 33.92 -10.32
C ALA A 115 -1.27 33.71 -11.64
N GLU A 116 -0.60 34.73 -12.21
CA GLU A 116 -0.02 34.61 -13.57
C GLU A 116 1.16 33.62 -13.64
N ASP A 117 1.87 33.35 -12.54
CA ASP A 117 3.04 32.44 -12.49
C ASP A 117 2.75 31.06 -11.85
N ALA A 118 1.53 30.82 -11.36
CA ALA A 118 1.18 29.63 -10.57
C ALA A 118 0.65 28.43 -11.37
N GLY A 119 0.46 28.60 -12.69
CA GLY A 119 -0.22 27.63 -13.56
C GLY A 119 -1.73 27.57 -13.31
N TRP A 120 -2.44 26.76 -14.10
CA TRP A 120 -3.88 26.56 -13.94
C TRP A 120 -4.23 25.18 -13.38
N LEU A 121 -5.24 25.17 -12.49
CA LEU A 121 -5.84 23.98 -11.90
C LEU A 121 -7.35 24.21 -11.78
N HIS A 122 -8.16 23.28 -12.27
CA HIS A 122 -9.61 23.36 -12.07
C HIS A 122 -10.24 21.98 -11.93
N SER A 123 -11.34 21.91 -11.17
CA SER A 123 -12.13 20.69 -11.03
C SER A 123 -12.71 20.27 -12.38
N THR A 124 -12.87 18.97 -12.58
CA THR A 124 -13.50 18.37 -13.77
C THR A 124 -14.26 17.10 -13.38
N THR A 125 -15.27 16.75 -14.16
CA THR A 125 -16.02 15.49 -14.04
C THR A 125 -15.56 14.44 -15.05
N LEU A 126 -14.78 14.85 -16.05
CA LEU A 126 -14.28 13.96 -17.10
C LEU A 126 -12.91 13.40 -16.70
N ILE A 127 -12.83 12.08 -16.60
CA ILE A 127 -11.57 11.36 -16.44
C ILE A 127 -10.91 11.25 -17.81
N GLU A 128 -9.74 11.87 -17.96
CA GLU A 128 -8.95 11.88 -19.19
C GLU A 128 -7.48 11.58 -18.88
N LYS A 129 -6.74 11.12 -19.89
CA LYS A 129 -5.28 11.00 -19.79
C LYS A 129 -4.70 12.38 -19.47
N GLY A 130 -3.92 12.47 -18.40
CA GLY A 130 -3.40 13.72 -17.83
C GLY A 130 -4.32 14.39 -16.80
N SER A 131 -5.45 13.78 -16.44
CA SER A 131 -6.22 14.19 -15.25
C SER A 131 -5.43 13.95 -13.98
N VAL A 132 -5.75 14.70 -12.95
CA VAL A 132 -5.10 14.63 -11.65
C VAL A 132 -6.13 14.26 -10.60
N LEU A 133 -5.86 13.21 -9.83
CA LEU A 133 -6.62 12.86 -8.64
C LEU A 133 -5.90 13.41 -7.42
N ILE A 134 -6.64 14.11 -6.57
CA ILE A 134 -6.16 14.60 -5.28
C ILE A 134 -7.01 13.91 -4.22
N SER A 135 -6.40 13.15 -3.31
CA SER A 135 -7.15 12.49 -2.25
C SER A 135 -7.89 13.54 -1.42
N ARG A 136 -9.15 13.30 -1.07
CA ARG A 136 -9.89 14.21 -0.19
C ARG A 136 -9.34 14.16 1.23
N ALA A 137 -9.35 15.29 1.92
CA ALA A 137 -9.20 15.29 3.38
C ALA A 137 -10.36 14.50 4.01
N GLY A 138 -10.04 13.53 4.89
CA GLY A 138 -11.06 12.74 5.59
C GLY A 138 -10.60 11.34 5.99
N ASP A 139 -11.52 10.57 6.58
CA ASP A 139 -11.25 9.29 7.25
C ASP A 139 -11.12 8.07 6.30
N ASN A 140 -11.08 8.29 4.98
CA ASN A 140 -11.05 7.18 4.02
C ASN A 140 -9.69 6.48 3.97
N PHE A 141 -8.61 7.26 4.09
CA PHE A 141 -7.24 6.77 3.97
C PHE A 141 -6.44 6.84 5.28
N THR A 142 -7.11 7.04 6.42
CA THR A 142 -6.46 7.19 7.74
C THR A 142 -6.04 5.86 8.35
N LEU A 143 -6.75 4.77 8.05
CA LEU A 143 -6.47 3.42 8.52
C LEU A 143 -6.34 2.41 7.39
N ASP A 144 -7.02 2.62 6.27
CA ASP A 144 -6.94 1.72 5.12
C ASP A 144 -6.27 2.42 3.94
N GLN A 145 -5.50 1.67 3.15
CA GLN A 145 -4.79 2.17 1.96
C GLN A 145 -4.05 3.48 2.21
N GLN A 146 -3.39 3.61 3.36
CA GLN A 146 -2.86 4.88 3.84
C GLN A 146 -1.77 5.48 2.95
N TYR A 147 -1.20 4.71 2.02
CA TYR A 147 -0.34 5.24 0.97
C TYR A 147 -1.06 6.25 0.07
N PHE A 148 -2.40 6.22 0.00
CA PHE A 148 -3.25 7.21 -0.68
C PHE A 148 -3.61 8.44 0.17
N LEU A 149 -3.27 8.47 1.47
CA LEU A 149 -3.50 9.65 2.31
C LEU A 149 -2.70 10.84 1.77
N HIS A 150 -3.35 11.94 1.42
CA HIS A 150 -2.68 13.10 0.79
C HIS A 150 -1.93 12.75 -0.50
N ALA A 151 -2.50 11.88 -1.32
CA ALA A 151 -1.92 11.50 -2.61
C ALA A 151 -2.30 12.50 -3.71
N VAL A 152 -1.33 12.82 -4.56
CA VAL A 152 -1.52 13.49 -5.85
C VAL A 152 -1.18 12.48 -6.93
N ILE A 153 -2.17 12.06 -7.71
CA ILE A 153 -2.03 10.99 -8.71
C ILE A 153 -2.26 11.57 -10.10
N LEU A 154 -1.31 11.36 -11.01
CA LEU A 154 -1.47 11.69 -12.42
C LEU A 154 -1.98 10.47 -13.20
N ILE A 155 -3.09 10.62 -13.92
CA ILE A 155 -3.63 9.59 -14.80
C ILE A 155 -2.79 9.52 -16.08
N LEU A 156 -2.14 8.39 -16.32
CA LEU A 156 -1.27 8.17 -17.47
C LEU A 156 -2.03 7.57 -18.66
N LYS A 157 -2.98 6.69 -18.38
CA LYS A 157 -3.74 5.97 -19.41
C LYS A 157 -5.14 5.63 -18.89
N ARG A 158 -6.10 5.64 -19.80
CA ARG A 158 -7.44 5.09 -19.63
C ARG A 158 -7.77 4.24 -20.84
N ASP A 159 -8.19 3.01 -20.62
CA ASP A 159 -8.67 2.11 -21.66
C ASP A 159 -9.89 1.31 -21.18
N GLU A 160 -10.40 0.40 -22.03
CA GLU A 160 -11.54 -0.46 -21.67
C GLU A 160 -11.23 -1.43 -20.53
N GLY A 161 -9.94 -1.70 -20.27
CA GLY A 161 -9.46 -2.58 -19.20
C GLY A 161 -9.38 -1.88 -17.85
N GLY A 162 -9.21 -0.56 -17.83
CA GLY A 162 -9.16 0.22 -16.60
C GLY A 162 -8.44 1.56 -16.72
N ASP A 163 -8.20 2.18 -15.58
CA ASP A 163 -7.45 3.42 -15.45
C ASP A 163 -6.09 3.14 -14.80
N VAL A 164 -5.05 3.83 -15.28
CA VAL A 164 -3.68 3.74 -14.76
C VAL A 164 -3.18 5.12 -14.41
N GLY A 165 -2.65 5.28 -13.20
CA GLY A 165 -2.03 6.51 -12.75
C GLY A 165 -0.80 6.25 -11.89
N VAL A 166 -0.10 7.33 -11.53
CA VAL A 166 1.09 7.30 -10.68
C VAL A 166 1.02 8.36 -9.60
N ILE A 167 1.42 8.02 -8.38
CA ILE A 167 1.52 8.96 -7.26
C ILE A 167 2.77 9.82 -7.45
N LEU A 168 2.60 11.15 -7.52
CA LEU A 168 3.69 12.08 -7.80
C LEU A 168 4.45 12.49 -6.53
N ASN A 169 3.80 12.41 -5.37
CA ASN A 169 4.23 13.09 -4.16
C ASN A 169 4.66 12.12 -3.03
N ARG A 170 5.40 11.08 -3.43
CA ARG A 170 5.93 10.03 -2.53
C ARG A 170 7.41 9.78 -2.79
N PRO A 171 8.30 10.71 -2.45
CA PRO A 171 9.73 10.48 -2.58
C PRO A 171 10.18 9.34 -1.66
N SER A 172 11.18 8.58 -2.11
CA SER A 172 11.88 7.60 -1.27
C SER A 172 13.36 7.94 -1.20
N GLN A 173 14.07 7.30 -0.27
CA GLN A 173 15.53 7.40 -0.19
C GLN A 173 16.24 6.37 -1.08
N CYS A 174 15.49 5.51 -1.78
CA CYS A 174 16.04 4.48 -2.65
C CYS A 174 16.45 5.06 -4.01
N THR A 175 17.48 4.47 -4.57
CA THR A 175 17.96 4.73 -5.92
C THR A 175 17.62 3.56 -6.84
N VAL A 176 17.73 3.76 -8.15
CA VAL A 176 17.54 2.69 -9.13
C VAL A 176 18.52 1.54 -8.90
N ASP A 177 19.72 1.83 -8.42
CA ASP A 177 20.75 0.82 -8.15
C ASP A 177 20.35 -0.07 -6.97
N ASP A 178 19.76 0.52 -5.91
CA ASP A 178 19.24 -0.24 -4.77
C ASP A 178 18.14 -1.23 -5.20
N LEU A 179 17.37 -0.89 -6.24
CA LEU A 179 16.31 -1.74 -6.78
C LEU A 179 16.83 -2.89 -7.67
N GLY A 180 18.15 -3.05 -7.82
CA GLY A 180 18.75 -3.99 -8.76
C GLY A 180 18.57 -3.58 -10.23
N GLY A 181 18.16 -2.33 -10.48
CA GLY A 181 17.84 -1.76 -11.79
C GLY A 181 19.06 -1.44 -12.66
N SER A 182 20.29 -1.64 -12.16
CA SER A 182 21.53 -1.33 -12.88
C SER A 182 21.96 -2.38 -13.89
N LYS A 183 21.23 -3.50 -14.04
CA LYS A 183 21.61 -4.57 -14.99
C LYS A 183 21.37 -4.13 -16.43
N LEU A 184 22.22 -3.25 -16.96
CA LEU A 184 22.39 -3.10 -18.39
C LEU A 184 22.88 -4.43 -18.96
N ASN A 185 22.49 -4.74 -20.19
CA ASN A 185 23.19 -5.80 -20.88
C ASN A 185 24.61 -5.31 -21.26
N ALA A 186 25.53 -6.24 -21.49
CA ALA A 186 26.93 -5.93 -21.77
C ALA A 186 27.12 -4.94 -22.94
N PHE A 187 26.19 -4.93 -23.90
CA PHE A 187 26.22 -4.01 -25.03
C PHE A 187 25.87 -2.57 -24.62
N GLN A 188 24.78 -2.39 -23.87
CA GLN A 188 24.37 -1.09 -23.34
C GLN A 188 25.40 -0.54 -22.35
N GLU A 189 26.01 -1.41 -21.54
CA GLU A 189 27.08 -1.05 -20.63
C GLU A 189 28.30 -0.53 -21.40
N ALA A 190 28.71 -1.24 -22.47
CA ALA A 190 29.82 -0.84 -23.32
C ALA A 190 29.53 0.46 -24.10
N GLU A 191 28.30 0.64 -24.60
CA GLU A 191 27.88 1.88 -25.28
C GLU A 191 27.87 3.07 -24.31
N LEU A 192 27.37 2.88 -23.09
CA LEU A 192 27.40 3.89 -22.04
C LEU A 192 28.83 4.23 -21.64
N GLN A 193 29.70 3.23 -21.46
CA GLN A 193 31.12 3.45 -21.16
C GLN A 193 31.84 4.20 -22.28
N LEU A 194 31.58 3.84 -23.55
CA LEU A 194 32.15 4.53 -24.70
C LEU A 194 31.71 5.99 -24.75
N ARG A 195 30.42 6.28 -24.50
CA ARG A 195 29.90 7.65 -24.46
C ARG A 195 30.46 8.45 -23.29
N LYS A 196 30.60 7.85 -22.10
CA LYS A 196 31.29 8.47 -20.95
C LYS A 196 32.74 8.81 -21.27
N LEU A 197 33.44 7.90 -21.94
CA LEU A 197 34.81 8.13 -22.39
C LEU A 197 34.85 9.34 -23.35
N LEU A 198 33.96 9.38 -24.34
CA LEU A 198 33.86 10.50 -25.30
C LEU A 198 33.52 11.84 -24.62
N ALA A 199 32.60 11.84 -23.64
CA ALA A 199 32.25 13.04 -22.87
C ALA A 199 33.43 13.57 -22.04
N SER A 200 34.22 12.68 -21.44
CA SER A 200 35.41 13.06 -20.65
C SER A 200 36.53 13.66 -21.50
N PHE A 201 36.71 13.22 -22.75
CA PHE A 201 37.62 13.87 -23.71
C PHE A 201 37.17 15.30 -24.08
N GLY A 202 35.87 15.62 -23.94
CA GLY A 202 35.32 16.95 -24.16
C GLY A 202 35.40 17.90 -22.96
N GLY A 203 35.97 17.48 -21.83
CA GLY A 203 36.06 18.30 -20.61
C GLY A 203 34.74 18.46 -19.85
N LEU A 204 33.68 17.71 -20.22
CA LEU A 204 32.42 17.66 -19.51
C LEU A 204 32.51 16.54 -18.47
N ALA A 205 32.78 16.91 -17.22
CA ALA A 205 32.60 15.98 -16.10
C ALA A 205 31.10 15.69 -15.97
N VAL A 206 30.67 14.51 -16.40
CA VAL A 206 29.32 14.02 -16.13
C VAL A 206 29.33 13.45 -14.72
N GLU A 207 29.08 14.29 -13.71
CA GLU A 207 28.73 13.80 -12.38
C GLU A 207 27.34 13.15 -12.47
N GLU A 208 27.29 11.85 -12.76
CA GLU A 208 26.04 11.09 -12.66
C GLU A 208 25.76 10.80 -11.19
N HIS A 209 24.79 11.51 -10.63
CA HIS A 209 24.24 11.13 -9.33
C HIS A 209 23.34 9.90 -9.51
N PRO A 210 23.23 9.03 -8.49
CA PRO A 210 22.32 7.89 -8.57
C PRO A 210 20.88 8.38 -8.76
N TRP A 211 20.13 7.68 -9.62
CA TRP A 211 18.75 8.05 -9.94
C TRP A 211 17.84 7.75 -8.76
N GLN A 212 17.34 8.79 -8.09
CA GLN A 212 16.36 8.64 -7.02
C GLN A 212 15.04 8.10 -7.57
N VAL A 213 14.39 7.23 -6.79
CA VAL A 213 13.13 6.60 -7.15
C VAL A 213 12.05 7.03 -6.17
N SER A 214 10.91 7.48 -6.68
CA SER A 214 9.71 7.75 -5.89
C SER A 214 8.75 6.56 -5.93
N TYR A 215 7.89 6.42 -4.92
CA TYR A 215 6.83 5.41 -4.91
C TYR A 215 5.68 5.85 -5.82
N GLY A 216 5.55 5.23 -7.00
CA GLY A 216 4.51 5.52 -7.99
C GLY A 216 3.19 4.80 -7.73
N GLY A 217 3.19 3.72 -6.94
CA GLY A 217 1.97 3.04 -6.52
C GLY A 217 2.19 1.58 -6.12
N PRO A 218 1.13 0.90 -5.63
CA PRO A 218 1.23 -0.44 -5.07
C PRO A 218 1.33 -1.57 -6.11
N MET A 219 1.07 -1.29 -7.39
CA MET A 219 1.05 -2.31 -8.44
C MET A 219 2.39 -2.39 -9.14
N HIS A 220 2.83 -3.62 -9.42
CA HIS A 220 4.01 -3.92 -10.23
C HIS A 220 3.62 -4.78 -11.42
N SER A 221 4.37 -4.66 -12.51
CA SER A 221 4.18 -5.48 -13.70
C SER A 221 4.58 -6.92 -13.40
N ALA A 222 3.67 -7.86 -13.64
CA ALA A 222 3.97 -9.30 -13.51
C ALA A 222 5.19 -9.69 -14.35
N ARG A 223 5.32 -9.13 -15.55
CA ARG A 223 6.46 -9.37 -16.45
C ARG A 223 7.79 -8.90 -15.87
N ASP A 224 7.80 -7.77 -15.19
CA ASP A 224 9.04 -7.23 -14.61
C ASP A 224 9.43 -8.06 -13.39
N VAL A 225 8.44 -8.42 -12.56
CA VAL A 225 8.64 -9.32 -11.41
C VAL A 225 9.18 -10.69 -11.86
N GLU A 226 8.62 -11.29 -12.92
CA GLU A 226 9.09 -12.56 -13.50
C GLU A 226 10.53 -12.48 -14.05
N ARG A 227 11.00 -11.29 -14.39
CA ARG A 227 12.34 -11.04 -14.95
C ARG A 227 13.34 -10.55 -13.91
N ASP A 228 12.95 -10.53 -12.64
CA ASP A 228 13.72 -9.93 -11.54
C ASP A 228 14.13 -8.47 -11.83
N GLN A 229 13.19 -7.69 -12.39
CA GLN A 229 13.36 -6.29 -12.74
C GLN A 229 12.37 -5.40 -11.98
N PRO A 230 12.78 -4.18 -11.59
CA PRO A 230 11.85 -3.22 -11.03
C PRO A 230 10.90 -2.66 -12.11
N THR A 231 9.63 -2.47 -11.76
CA THR A 231 8.67 -1.74 -12.59
C THR A 231 8.90 -0.24 -12.47
N LEU A 232 9.72 0.31 -13.37
CA LEU A 232 10.05 1.74 -13.40
C LEU A 232 9.23 2.49 -14.45
N LEU A 233 8.59 3.58 -14.02
CA LEU A 233 7.94 4.56 -14.87
C LEU A 233 8.74 5.86 -14.79
N CYS A 234 9.03 6.47 -15.93
CA CYS A 234 9.80 7.71 -15.98
C CYS A 234 8.96 8.81 -16.65
N LEU A 235 8.68 9.88 -15.90
CA LEU A 235 8.14 11.11 -16.47
C LEU A 235 9.31 12.02 -16.86
N HIS A 236 9.20 12.72 -17.98
CA HIS A 236 10.18 13.64 -18.51
C HIS A 236 9.53 15.00 -18.73
N ARG A 237 10.07 16.02 -18.06
CA ARG A 237 9.75 17.42 -18.32
C ARG A 237 10.59 17.89 -19.49
N CYS A 238 9.95 18.26 -20.58
CA CYS A 238 10.67 18.77 -21.73
C CYS A 238 9.92 19.91 -22.38
N ASP A 239 10.48 21.08 -22.17
CA ASP A 239 9.98 22.37 -22.66
C ASP A 239 10.38 22.63 -24.14
N GLN A 240 11.21 21.76 -24.74
CA GLN A 240 11.67 21.89 -26.13
C GLN A 240 10.87 21.00 -27.10
N GLU A 241 10.25 21.62 -28.10
CA GLU A 241 9.66 20.94 -29.25
C GLU A 241 10.72 20.65 -30.32
N GLY A 242 11.67 19.75 -30.03
CA GLY A 242 12.64 19.31 -31.03
C GLY A 242 12.01 18.42 -32.10
N GLU A 243 12.18 18.75 -33.39
CA GLU A 243 11.83 17.84 -34.49
C GLU A 243 12.81 16.66 -34.56
N GLY A 244 12.30 15.43 -34.75
CA GLY A 244 13.12 14.25 -35.08
C GLY A 244 13.55 13.33 -33.93
N MET A 245 13.18 13.62 -32.68
CA MET A 245 13.37 12.70 -31.55
C MET A 245 12.11 11.84 -31.35
N ASP A 246 12.25 10.54 -31.07
CA ASP A 246 11.14 9.73 -30.55
C ASP A 246 10.70 10.36 -29.21
N LYS A 247 9.53 11.02 -29.21
CA LYS A 247 9.14 11.99 -28.18
C LYS A 247 8.61 11.34 -26.90
N GLY A 248 8.45 10.01 -26.86
CA GLY A 248 7.72 9.33 -25.79
C GLY A 248 6.21 9.63 -25.86
N ASP A 249 5.47 9.19 -24.85
CA ASP A 249 4.02 9.36 -24.81
C ASP A 249 3.64 10.62 -24.02
N GLU A 250 3.13 11.65 -24.69
CA GLU A 250 2.77 12.91 -24.03
C GLU A 250 1.54 12.73 -23.13
N ILE A 251 1.66 13.11 -21.86
CA ILE A 251 0.60 12.96 -20.84
C ILE A 251 -0.20 14.25 -20.71
N ILE A 252 0.52 15.36 -20.52
CA ILE A 252 0.04 16.74 -20.59
C ILE A 252 1.12 17.56 -21.33
N PRO A 253 0.78 18.72 -21.90
CA PRO A 253 1.78 19.58 -22.55
C PRO A 253 3.03 19.78 -21.66
N GLY A 254 4.19 19.44 -22.22
CA GLY A 254 5.50 19.55 -21.55
C GLY A 254 5.89 18.37 -20.66
N ILE A 255 4.96 17.47 -20.29
CA ILE A 255 5.23 16.26 -19.49
C ILE A 255 4.93 14.99 -20.29
N ARG A 256 5.95 14.17 -20.45
CA ARG A 256 5.88 12.95 -21.25
C ARG A 256 6.30 11.74 -20.44
N TRP A 257 5.73 10.60 -20.74
CA TRP A 257 6.24 9.33 -20.27
C TRP A 257 7.33 8.81 -21.21
N VAL A 258 8.40 8.26 -20.64
CA VAL A 258 9.46 7.55 -21.39
C VAL A 258 9.88 6.28 -20.64
N PRO A 259 10.38 5.25 -21.34
CA PRO A 259 11.06 4.14 -20.69
C PRO A 259 12.32 4.61 -19.95
N PHE A 260 12.63 4.02 -18.79
CA PHE A 260 13.83 4.38 -18.03
C PHE A 260 15.14 4.17 -18.83
N SER A 261 15.21 3.13 -19.65
CA SER A 261 16.35 2.93 -20.57
C SER A 261 16.56 4.12 -21.50
N ARG A 262 15.47 4.72 -22.00
CA ARG A 262 15.51 5.88 -22.87
C ARG A 262 15.95 7.13 -22.12
N ALA A 263 15.47 7.34 -20.90
CA ALA A 263 15.92 8.44 -20.04
C ALA A 263 17.45 8.39 -19.84
N ARG A 264 18.01 7.20 -19.55
CA ARG A 264 19.45 7.01 -19.43
C ARG A 264 20.21 7.34 -20.72
N GLU A 265 19.70 6.90 -21.87
CA GLU A 265 20.30 7.24 -23.17
C GLU A 265 20.31 8.74 -23.44
N MET A 266 19.23 9.45 -23.09
CA MET A 266 19.10 10.90 -23.28
C MET A 266 20.08 11.69 -22.40
N VAL A 267 20.22 11.28 -21.13
CA VAL A 267 21.19 11.88 -20.20
C VAL A 267 22.62 11.57 -20.63
N ALA A 268 22.91 10.32 -20.99
CA ALA A 268 24.24 9.93 -21.48
C ALA A 268 24.63 10.62 -22.79
N ALA A 269 23.65 10.98 -23.63
CA ALA A 269 23.86 11.74 -24.85
C ALA A 269 23.94 13.26 -24.63
N GLY A 270 23.73 13.76 -23.40
CA GLY A 270 23.68 15.19 -23.09
C GLY A 270 22.48 15.91 -23.69
N ILE A 271 21.43 15.18 -24.08
CA ILE A 271 20.22 15.75 -24.71
C ILE A 271 19.22 16.24 -23.66
N ALA A 272 19.24 15.63 -22.47
CA ALA A 272 18.43 16.03 -21.33
C ALA A 272 19.27 15.91 -20.06
N ARG A 273 18.89 16.63 -19.01
CA ARG A 273 19.52 16.50 -17.69
C ARG A 273 18.75 15.53 -16.80
N GLN A 274 19.42 14.94 -15.83
CA GLN A 274 18.80 13.96 -14.94
C GLN A 274 17.65 14.57 -14.11
N GLU A 275 17.74 15.86 -13.75
CA GLU A 275 16.72 16.55 -12.96
C GLU A 275 15.42 16.82 -13.74
N GLU A 276 15.45 16.64 -15.06
CA GLU A 276 14.28 16.77 -15.94
C GLU A 276 13.43 15.50 -15.94
N PHE A 277 13.83 14.44 -15.24
CA PHE A 277 13.11 13.19 -15.15
C PHE A 277 12.58 12.91 -13.75
N LEU A 278 11.41 12.30 -13.60
CA LEU A 278 10.90 11.76 -12.34
C LEU A 278 10.76 10.25 -12.50
N VAL A 279 11.59 9.49 -11.79
CA VAL A 279 11.55 8.02 -11.80
C VAL A 279 10.67 7.52 -10.66
N LEU A 280 9.71 6.68 -11.01
CA LEU A 280 8.67 6.17 -10.13
C LEU A 280 8.69 4.64 -10.17
N SER A 281 8.61 3.99 -9.00
CA SER A 281 8.42 2.55 -8.92
C SER A 281 6.95 2.19 -8.70
N GLY A 282 6.43 1.32 -9.54
CA GLY A 282 5.05 0.87 -9.50
C GLY A 282 4.03 1.92 -9.94
N TYR A 283 2.76 1.53 -9.93
CA TYR A 283 1.66 2.36 -10.40
C TYR A 283 0.36 2.11 -9.61
N CYS A 284 -0.62 2.96 -9.82
CA CYS A 284 -1.98 2.80 -9.34
C CYS A 284 -2.86 2.27 -10.48
N GLY A 285 -3.56 1.17 -10.23
CA GLY A 285 -4.48 0.57 -11.20
C GLY A 285 -5.90 0.54 -10.66
N TRP A 286 -6.85 0.91 -11.49
CA TRP A 286 -8.28 0.75 -11.23
C TRP A 286 -8.86 -0.21 -12.28
N SER A 287 -9.67 -1.16 -11.84
CA SER A 287 -10.44 -1.98 -12.78
C SER A 287 -11.44 -1.14 -13.56
N ARG A 288 -11.92 -1.65 -14.69
CA ARG A 288 -12.97 -1.02 -15.50
C ARG A 288 -14.13 -0.49 -14.64
N GLY A 289 -14.34 0.82 -14.68
CA GLY A 289 -15.44 1.51 -13.98
C GLY A 289 -15.19 1.78 -12.49
N GLN A 290 -14.16 1.20 -11.88
CA GLN A 290 -13.89 1.37 -10.44
C GLN A 290 -13.58 2.83 -10.08
N LEU A 291 -12.72 3.52 -10.85
CA LEU A 291 -12.38 4.91 -10.56
C LEU A 291 -13.62 5.83 -10.69
N GLN A 292 -14.49 5.54 -11.65
CA GLN A 292 -15.75 6.25 -11.83
C GLN A 292 -16.66 6.07 -10.60
N GLU A 293 -16.81 4.84 -10.10
CA GLU A 293 -17.57 4.54 -8.88
C GLU A 293 -16.98 5.26 -7.65
N GLU A 294 -15.65 5.30 -7.51
CA GLU A 294 -14.97 5.98 -6.40
C GLU A 294 -15.17 7.51 -6.43
N LEU A 295 -15.23 8.10 -7.62
CA LEU A 295 -15.53 9.52 -7.83
C LEU A 295 -17.00 9.85 -7.57
N GLU A 296 -17.92 9.00 -8.05
CA GLU A 296 -19.37 9.14 -7.82
C GLU A 296 -19.74 9.00 -6.34
N ALA A 297 -19.04 8.14 -5.60
CA ALA A 297 -19.20 8.04 -4.15
C ALA A 297 -18.78 9.33 -3.42
N GLY A 298 -17.97 10.18 -4.05
CA GLY A 298 -17.70 11.57 -3.64
C GLY A 298 -16.81 11.74 -2.41
N HIS A 299 -16.32 10.65 -1.82
CA HIS A 299 -15.59 10.70 -0.56
C HIS A 299 -14.07 10.49 -0.72
N SER A 300 -13.60 9.81 -1.76
CA SER A 300 -12.17 9.42 -1.88
C SER A 300 -11.31 10.44 -2.63
N TRP A 301 -11.80 10.97 -3.76
CA TRP A 301 -10.98 11.74 -4.69
C TRP A 301 -11.63 13.06 -5.10
N LEU A 302 -10.80 14.08 -5.30
CA LEU A 302 -11.08 15.26 -6.13
C LEU A 302 -10.45 15.00 -7.49
N LEU A 303 -11.21 15.23 -8.56
CA LEU A 303 -10.73 15.13 -9.93
C LEU A 303 -10.51 16.53 -10.50
N ALA A 304 -9.34 16.76 -11.07
CA ALA A 304 -8.96 18.03 -11.66
C ALA A 304 -8.21 17.86 -12.99
N ALA A 305 -8.23 18.92 -13.78
CA ALA A 305 -7.29 19.14 -14.86
C ALA A 305 -6.29 20.20 -14.41
N ALA A 306 -5.03 20.03 -14.79
CA ALA A 306 -3.93 20.92 -14.42
C ALA A 306 -2.92 21.02 -15.57
N ASP A 307 -2.15 22.12 -15.60
CA ASP A 307 -0.92 22.22 -16.38
C ASP A 307 0.32 21.75 -15.60
N GLN A 308 1.45 21.71 -16.31
CA GLN A 308 2.76 21.40 -15.76
C GLN A 308 3.14 22.32 -14.60
N GLN A 309 2.89 23.63 -14.74
CA GLN A 309 3.28 24.63 -13.73
C GLN A 309 2.46 24.47 -12.45
N ALA A 310 1.16 24.21 -12.55
CA ALA A 310 0.31 23.93 -11.39
C ALA A 310 0.71 22.61 -10.73
N LEU A 311 1.09 21.57 -11.49
CA LEU A 311 1.45 20.28 -10.89
C LEU A 311 2.82 20.29 -10.23
N PHE A 312 3.85 20.76 -10.93
CA PHE A 312 5.25 20.65 -10.52
C PHE A 312 5.84 21.97 -10.03
N GLY A 313 5.24 23.11 -10.39
CA GLY A 313 5.80 24.43 -10.11
C GLY A 313 7.24 24.53 -10.63
N GLY A 314 8.11 25.18 -9.85
CA GLY A 314 9.54 25.29 -10.16
C GLY A 314 10.36 24.01 -9.96
N ARG A 315 9.80 22.92 -9.41
CA ARG A 315 10.54 21.69 -9.07
C ARG A 315 9.85 20.44 -9.59
N PHE A 316 10.50 19.74 -10.53
CA PHE A 316 9.91 18.56 -11.16
C PHE A 316 9.92 17.31 -10.29
N GLN A 317 10.87 17.21 -9.35
CA GLN A 317 10.98 16.09 -8.41
C GLN A 317 10.64 16.56 -6.99
N ALA A 318 9.83 15.77 -6.28
CA ALA A 318 9.77 15.86 -4.83
C ALA A 318 11.03 15.21 -4.26
N SER A 319 11.76 15.92 -3.38
CA SER A 319 12.98 15.40 -2.76
C SER A 319 12.79 14.96 -1.30
N THR A 320 11.71 15.39 -0.64
CA THR A 320 11.42 15.04 0.76
C THR A 320 9.92 14.82 0.98
N PRO A 321 9.54 13.96 1.95
CA PRO A 321 8.14 13.75 2.32
C PRO A 321 7.35 15.04 2.56
N ASP A 322 7.95 16.02 3.24
CA ASP A 322 7.34 17.33 3.50
C ASP A 322 6.95 18.09 2.23
N LEU A 323 7.82 18.07 1.21
CA LEU A 323 7.53 18.72 -0.07
C LEU A 323 6.38 18.02 -0.80
N GLY A 324 6.31 16.69 -0.71
CA GLY A 324 5.19 15.92 -1.25
C GLY A 324 3.86 16.27 -0.56
N MET A 325 3.86 16.46 0.75
CA MET A 325 2.67 16.88 1.50
C MET A 325 2.23 18.30 1.14
N ARG A 326 3.17 19.25 1.05
CA ARG A 326 2.88 20.63 0.62
C ARG A 326 2.31 20.71 -0.78
N GLN A 327 2.73 19.82 -1.68
CA GLN A 327 2.15 19.72 -3.02
C GLN A 327 0.67 19.36 -2.95
N TRP A 328 0.30 18.39 -2.13
CA TRP A 328 -1.11 18.03 -1.92
C TRP A 328 -1.91 19.17 -1.27
N GLU A 329 -1.39 19.79 -0.20
CA GLU A 329 -2.04 20.91 0.50
C GLU A 329 -2.40 22.04 -0.46
N ARG A 330 -1.41 22.50 -1.26
CA ARG A 330 -1.60 23.56 -2.24
C ARG A 330 -2.67 23.22 -3.29
N LEU A 331 -2.63 22.02 -3.86
CA LEU A 331 -3.59 21.62 -4.90
C LEU A 331 -4.99 21.42 -4.32
N HIS A 332 -5.08 20.85 -3.12
CA HIS A 332 -6.34 20.64 -2.42
C HIS A 332 -7.00 21.98 -2.05
N GLU A 333 -6.24 22.95 -1.52
CA GLU A 333 -6.72 24.29 -1.19
C GLU A 333 -7.22 25.06 -2.42
N GLN A 334 -6.53 24.94 -3.56
CA GLN A 334 -6.97 25.59 -4.80
C GLN A 334 -8.30 25.03 -5.34
N LEU A 335 -8.56 23.73 -5.15
CA LEU A 335 -9.79 23.08 -5.59
C LEU A 335 -10.95 23.21 -4.61
N PHE A 336 -10.65 23.43 -3.33
CA PHE A 336 -11.63 23.44 -2.25
C PHE A 336 -11.66 24.81 -1.58
N ASP A 337 -12.63 25.66 -1.97
CA ASP A 337 -12.80 26.99 -1.37
C ASP A 337 -13.09 26.85 0.14
N LEU A 338 -12.16 27.31 0.97
CA LEU A 338 -12.07 27.07 2.41
C LEU A 338 -13.24 27.65 3.26
N ALA A 339 -14.27 28.22 2.63
CA ALA A 339 -15.39 28.87 3.31
C ALA A 339 -16.60 27.94 3.56
N SER A 340 -16.63 26.74 2.96
CA SER A 340 -17.75 25.79 3.11
C SER A 340 -17.39 24.63 4.05
N SER A 341 -17.25 25.00 5.32
CA SER A 341 -17.50 24.23 6.55
C SER A 341 -17.15 22.72 6.67
N VAL A 342 -16.64 22.44 7.88
CA VAL A 342 -16.72 21.21 8.67
C VAL A 342 -15.54 20.23 8.56
N ASP A 343 -14.81 20.18 9.68
CA ASP A 343 -13.76 19.26 10.10
C ASP A 343 -12.45 19.27 9.29
N ARG A 344 -11.48 20.07 9.75
CA ARG A 344 -10.08 19.64 9.72
C ARG A 344 -10.00 18.36 10.56
N PHE A 345 -10.22 17.22 9.91
CA PHE A 345 -9.99 15.92 10.54
C PHE A 345 -8.55 15.91 11.05
N ASP A 346 -8.36 15.63 12.34
CA ASP A 346 -7.04 15.44 12.93
C ASP A 346 -6.46 14.11 12.43
N ASP A 347 -5.88 14.15 11.25
CA ASP A 347 -5.18 13.04 10.62
C ASP A 347 -3.67 13.06 10.92
N GLN A 348 -3.23 13.87 11.89
CA GLN A 348 -1.81 14.06 12.21
C GLN A 348 -1.09 12.74 12.48
N THR A 349 -1.77 11.79 13.13
CA THR A 349 -1.24 10.43 13.35
C THR A 349 -1.04 9.67 12.04
N ALA A 350 -2.02 9.74 11.13
CA ALA A 350 -1.96 9.04 9.85
C ALA A 350 -0.91 9.68 8.93
N ARG A 351 -0.79 11.02 8.96
CA ARG A 351 0.25 11.78 8.26
C ARG A 351 1.64 11.44 8.78
N ALA A 352 1.86 11.46 10.10
CA ALA A 352 3.14 11.10 10.69
C ALA A 352 3.52 9.64 10.40
N ALA A 353 2.53 8.73 10.42
CA ALA A 353 2.73 7.35 10.00
C ALA A 353 3.15 7.23 8.53
N LEU A 354 2.55 8.05 7.64
CA LEU A 354 2.88 8.07 6.22
C LEU A 354 4.26 8.69 5.94
N GLU A 355 4.60 9.81 6.56
CA GLU A 355 5.93 10.45 6.47
C GLU A 355 7.04 9.52 6.91
N ARG A 356 6.80 8.82 8.01
CA ARG A 356 7.72 7.80 8.48
C ARG A 356 7.83 6.63 7.52
N TRP A 357 6.71 6.10 7.05
CA TRP A 357 6.72 5.01 6.08
C TRP A 357 7.51 5.38 4.82
N MET A 358 7.36 6.60 4.30
CA MET A 358 8.15 7.09 3.16
C MET A 358 9.66 7.13 3.46
N THR A 359 10.03 7.49 4.69
CA THR A 359 11.44 7.55 5.12
C THR A 359 12.03 6.15 5.28
N ASP A 360 11.24 5.19 5.76
CA ASP A 360 11.63 3.81 6.02
C ASP A 360 11.40 2.88 4.79
N LEU A 361 11.05 3.44 3.63
CA LEU A 361 10.83 2.67 2.38
C LEU A 361 12.10 1.91 1.99
N LYS A 362 12.00 0.58 1.96
CA LYS A 362 13.11 -0.31 1.60
C LYS A 362 13.10 -0.70 0.11
N PRO A 363 14.24 -1.08 -0.47
CA PRO A 363 14.32 -1.49 -1.87
C PRO A 363 13.37 -2.64 -2.23
N GLU A 364 13.17 -3.63 -1.34
CA GLU A 364 12.29 -4.78 -1.60
C GLU A 364 10.81 -4.39 -1.66
N GLN A 365 10.45 -3.24 -1.11
CA GLN A 365 9.09 -2.70 -1.12
C GLN A 365 8.79 -1.96 -2.42
N LEU A 366 9.83 -1.39 -3.03
CA LEU A 366 9.77 -0.75 -4.33
C LEU A 366 10.02 -1.76 -5.46
N ASN A 367 10.77 -2.84 -5.21
CA ASN A 367 10.95 -3.95 -6.14
C ASN A 367 10.70 -5.30 -5.43
N PRO A 368 9.46 -5.83 -5.51
CA PRO A 368 9.10 -7.10 -4.87
C PRO A 368 9.94 -8.30 -5.32
N SER A 369 10.61 -8.25 -6.48
CA SER A 369 11.49 -9.34 -6.94
C SER A 369 12.76 -9.49 -6.09
N LEU A 370 13.15 -8.46 -5.33
CA LEU A 370 14.29 -8.55 -4.41
C LEU A 370 14.00 -9.36 -3.15
N LYS A 371 12.73 -9.72 -2.91
CA LYS A 371 12.35 -10.53 -1.74
C LYS A 371 13.01 -11.92 -1.82
N VAL A 372 14.02 -12.13 -0.97
CA VAL A 372 14.56 -13.47 -0.71
C VAL A 372 13.62 -14.18 0.26
N SER A 373 12.72 -15.04 -0.24
CA SER A 373 11.93 -15.91 0.64
C SER A 373 12.84 -16.96 1.26
N SER A 374 12.74 -17.20 2.57
CA SER A 374 13.52 -18.25 3.24
C SER A 374 12.88 -19.61 2.97
N PRO A 375 13.51 -20.51 2.18
CA PRO A 375 12.90 -21.80 1.82
C PRO A 375 12.68 -22.70 3.05
N LEU A 376 13.50 -22.51 4.08
CA LEU A 376 13.48 -23.30 5.31
C LEU A 376 12.17 -23.09 6.10
N LEU A 377 11.70 -21.84 6.22
CA LEU A 377 10.50 -21.52 7.00
C LEU A 377 9.22 -21.99 6.29
N ARG A 378 9.15 -21.88 4.96
CA ARG A 378 8.02 -22.40 4.17
C ARG A 378 7.90 -23.92 4.21
N SER A 379 8.96 -24.65 4.56
CA SER A 379 8.95 -26.12 4.58
C SER A 379 8.62 -26.73 5.95
N GLN A 380 8.49 -25.91 7.00
CA GLN A 380 8.31 -26.39 8.37
C GLN A 380 6.86 -26.30 8.85
N THR A 381 6.41 -27.33 9.55
CA THR A 381 5.13 -27.29 10.27
C THR A 381 5.26 -26.42 11.53
N ILE A 382 4.37 -25.44 11.68
CA ILE A 382 4.27 -24.62 12.89
C ILE A 382 3.28 -25.32 13.84
N THR A 383 3.76 -25.79 14.99
CA THR A 383 2.94 -26.58 15.92
C THR A 383 1.96 -25.71 16.71
N ALA A 384 0.79 -26.30 17.03
CA ALA A 384 -0.18 -25.75 17.96
C ALA A 384 0.45 -25.43 19.32
N GLY A 385 -0.04 -24.39 19.98
CA GLY A 385 0.47 -23.94 21.28
C GLY A 385 1.69 -23.01 21.19
N ARG A 386 2.28 -22.81 20.01
CA ARG A 386 3.36 -21.82 19.84
C ARG A 386 2.82 -20.41 20.08
N LEU A 387 3.60 -19.64 20.83
CA LEU A 387 3.40 -18.22 21.05
C LEU A 387 4.20 -17.43 20.03
N LEU A 388 3.53 -16.47 19.41
CA LEU A 388 4.12 -15.54 18.47
C LEU A 388 3.90 -14.11 18.97
N ARG A 389 4.74 -13.18 18.54
CA ARG A 389 4.66 -11.76 18.87
C ARG A 389 4.70 -10.92 17.61
N GLY A 390 3.85 -9.90 17.54
CA GLY A 390 3.92 -8.88 16.49
C GLY A 390 5.02 -7.86 16.80
N SER A 391 5.71 -7.42 15.75
CA SER A 391 6.68 -6.32 15.81
C SER A 391 6.06 -5.02 16.38
N ALA A 392 6.90 -4.16 16.95
CA ALA A 392 6.51 -2.83 17.40
C ALA A 392 6.51 -1.78 16.27
N SER A 393 7.02 -2.09 15.09
CA SER A 393 7.21 -1.11 14.00
C SER A 393 6.66 -1.55 12.65
N SER A 394 6.53 -2.85 12.38
CA SER A 394 6.12 -3.37 11.06
C SER A 394 4.63 -3.14 10.72
N TRP A 395 3.82 -2.71 11.69
CA TRP A 395 2.37 -2.60 11.54
C TRP A 395 1.88 -1.16 11.30
N ILE A 396 2.80 -0.22 11.14
CA ILE A 396 2.50 1.13 10.68
C ILE A 396 1.87 1.04 9.28
N LEU A 397 0.82 1.83 9.04
CA LEU A 397 -0.02 1.76 7.84
C LEU A 397 -0.84 0.46 7.67
N GLY A 398 -1.06 -0.30 8.75
CA GLY A 398 -1.96 -1.45 8.74
C GLY A 398 -1.37 -2.75 8.21
N GLY A 399 -0.05 -2.82 8.06
CA GLY A 399 0.68 -4.04 7.83
C GLY A 399 1.98 -3.84 7.04
N PRO A 400 2.87 -4.84 7.13
CA PRO A 400 4.10 -4.87 6.35
C PRO A 400 3.75 -4.75 4.85
N PRO A 401 4.40 -3.85 4.09
CA PRO A 401 4.12 -3.65 2.66
C PRO A 401 4.18 -4.96 1.86
N GLU A 402 4.98 -5.91 2.31
CA GLU A 402 5.20 -7.21 1.71
C GLU A 402 3.92 -8.05 1.59
N LEU A 403 2.97 -7.86 2.52
CA LEU A 403 1.69 -8.58 2.57
C LEU A 403 0.50 -7.78 2.05
N ARG A 404 0.75 -6.60 1.48
CA ARG A 404 -0.30 -5.85 0.80
C ARG A 404 -0.61 -6.60 -0.49
N PRO A 405 -1.83 -7.16 -0.63
CA PRO A 405 -2.06 -8.14 -1.66
C PRO A 405 -1.95 -7.48 -3.05
N ALA A 406 -1.25 -8.15 -3.97
CA ALA A 406 -1.29 -7.87 -5.41
C ALA A 406 -2.70 -8.08 -6.02
N LYS A 407 -3.68 -8.50 -5.20
CA LYS A 407 -5.10 -8.64 -5.55
C LYS A 407 -5.93 -7.75 -4.61
N PRO A 408 -6.98 -7.08 -5.10
CA PRO A 408 -7.85 -6.28 -4.25
C PRO A 408 -8.36 -7.13 -3.09
N LYS A 409 -8.31 -6.57 -1.87
CA LYS A 409 -8.82 -7.20 -0.65
C LYS A 409 -10.18 -7.85 -0.94
N SER A 410 -10.40 -9.06 -0.44
CA SER A 410 -11.77 -9.54 -0.27
C SER A 410 -12.53 -8.48 0.54
N ARG A 411 -13.55 -7.86 -0.07
CA ARG A 411 -14.35 -6.77 0.51
C ARG A 411 -14.58 -7.02 2.01
N GLY A 412 -14.06 -6.13 2.86
CA GLY A 412 -14.42 -6.07 4.28
C GLY A 412 -13.42 -6.61 5.30
N GLN A 413 -12.23 -7.10 4.92
CA GLN A 413 -11.20 -7.41 5.93
C GLN A 413 -10.54 -6.11 6.43
N PRO A 414 -10.59 -5.82 7.74
CA PRO A 414 -10.00 -4.60 8.27
C PRO A 414 -8.47 -4.66 8.16
N PRO A 415 -7.80 -3.50 8.07
CA PRO A 415 -6.35 -3.42 8.08
C PRO A 415 -5.79 -3.97 9.40
N ALA A 416 -4.53 -4.41 9.41
CA ALA A 416 -4.00 -5.27 10.47
C ALA A 416 -3.31 -4.52 11.62
N GLN A 417 -3.65 -3.24 11.88
CA GLN A 417 -3.05 -2.45 12.98
C GLN A 417 -3.24 -3.10 14.36
N TYR A 418 -4.24 -3.96 14.54
CA TYR A 418 -4.43 -4.74 15.76
C TYR A 418 -3.28 -5.74 16.02
N LEU A 419 -2.41 -6.02 15.05
CA LEU A 419 -1.22 -6.85 15.20
C LEU A 419 0.01 -6.08 15.73
N HIS A 420 -0.08 -4.75 15.83
CA HIS A 420 0.92 -3.93 16.51
C HIS A 420 1.10 -4.39 17.96
N LYS A 421 2.33 -4.79 18.32
CA LYS A 421 2.65 -5.36 19.64
C LYS A 421 1.68 -6.48 20.06
N ALA A 422 1.23 -7.29 19.10
CA ALA A 422 0.35 -8.40 19.39
C ALA A 422 1.09 -9.55 20.10
N VAL A 423 0.37 -10.31 20.90
CA VAL A 423 0.78 -11.68 21.26
C VAL A 423 -0.27 -12.62 20.71
N LEU A 424 0.17 -13.63 19.97
CA LEU A 424 -0.69 -14.57 19.25
C LEU A 424 -0.41 -15.98 19.74
N LEU A 425 -1.47 -16.78 19.86
CA LEU A 425 -1.38 -18.21 20.12
C LEU A 425 -1.84 -18.98 18.89
N VAL A 426 -1.00 -19.90 18.40
CA VAL A 426 -1.36 -20.83 17.32
C VAL A 426 -2.30 -21.91 17.86
N LEU A 427 -3.51 -22.03 17.29
CA LEU A 427 -4.54 -22.92 17.82
C LEU A 427 -4.47 -24.35 17.26
N ALA A 428 -3.87 -24.55 16.09
CA ALA A 428 -3.75 -25.84 15.42
C ALA A 428 -2.41 -25.93 14.66
N ASP A 429 -1.92 -27.15 14.45
CA ASP A 429 -0.72 -27.37 13.64
C ASP A 429 -0.95 -26.79 12.23
N VAL A 430 -0.02 -25.95 11.79
CA VAL A 430 -0.03 -25.30 10.48
C VAL A 430 0.98 -26.03 9.62
N ALA A 431 0.49 -26.82 8.66
CA ALA A 431 1.33 -27.40 7.63
C ALA A 431 1.80 -26.30 6.65
N PRO A 432 2.92 -26.51 5.94
CA PRO A 432 3.32 -25.66 4.82
C PRO A 432 2.17 -25.31 3.88
N ASP A 433 2.05 -24.03 3.52
CA ASP A 433 1.04 -23.50 2.60
C ASP A 433 -0.40 -23.86 3.01
N SER A 434 -0.67 -23.97 4.32
CA SER A 434 -2.00 -24.18 4.87
C SER A 434 -2.49 -22.93 5.60
N PRO A 435 -3.82 -22.69 5.68
CA PRO A 435 -4.33 -21.56 6.43
C PRO A 435 -4.02 -21.75 7.92
N SER A 436 -3.63 -20.67 8.59
CA SER A 436 -3.36 -20.69 10.03
C SER A 436 -4.49 -20.04 10.81
N VAL A 437 -4.77 -20.59 11.98
CA VAL A 437 -5.79 -20.07 12.91
C VAL A 437 -5.12 -19.71 14.23
N LEU A 438 -5.26 -18.45 14.61
CA LEU A 438 -4.61 -17.89 15.78
C LEU A 438 -5.62 -17.13 16.64
N VAL A 439 -5.23 -16.84 17.88
CA VAL A 439 -5.99 -15.96 18.77
C VAL A 439 -5.10 -14.86 19.33
N LEU A 440 -5.62 -13.64 19.36
CA LEU A 440 -4.96 -12.48 19.94
C LEU A 440 -5.08 -12.50 21.46
N LEU A 441 -3.94 -12.54 22.15
CA LEU A 441 -3.86 -12.52 23.61
C LEU A 441 -3.77 -11.10 24.18
N THR A 442 -3.39 -10.11 23.39
CA THR A 442 -3.27 -8.69 23.82
C THR A 442 -4.50 -7.84 23.52
N GLY A 443 -5.58 -8.43 23.00
CA GLY A 443 -6.74 -7.64 22.58
C GLY A 443 -7.47 -6.97 23.76
N PRO A 444 -8.12 -5.82 23.49
CA PRO A 444 -8.80 -5.05 24.53
C PRO A 444 -10.03 -5.79 25.07
N LYS A 445 -10.47 -5.37 26.26
CA LYS A 445 -11.77 -5.78 26.80
C LYS A 445 -12.89 -5.24 25.91
N ILE A 446 -13.77 -6.13 25.45
CA ILE A 446 -14.91 -5.81 24.57
C ILE A 446 -16.26 -5.96 25.27
N GLY A 447 -16.27 -6.50 26.49
CA GLY A 447 -17.47 -6.65 27.29
C GLY A 447 -17.25 -7.49 28.54
N GLU A 448 -18.35 -7.87 29.17
CA GLU A 448 -18.39 -8.74 30.35
C GLU A 448 -19.50 -9.76 30.18
N LEU A 449 -19.29 -10.97 30.72
CA LEU A 449 -20.34 -11.98 30.75
C LEU A 449 -21.43 -11.63 31.77
N PRO A 450 -22.70 -12.03 31.52
CA PRO A 450 -23.78 -11.79 32.46
C PRO A 450 -23.48 -12.34 33.87
N LYS A 451 -23.87 -11.58 34.89
CA LYS A 451 -23.69 -11.91 36.32
C LYS A 451 -22.23 -11.91 36.78
N GLY A 452 -21.35 -11.13 36.15
CA GLY A 452 -19.95 -10.97 36.60
C GLY A 452 -19.12 -12.23 36.43
N LYS A 453 -19.45 -13.09 35.45
CA LYS A 453 -18.77 -14.38 35.21
C LYS A 453 -17.42 -14.26 34.49
N GLY A 454 -16.88 -13.06 34.42
CA GLY A 454 -15.59 -12.75 33.80
C GLY A 454 -15.69 -11.82 32.61
N ASP A 455 -14.57 -11.21 32.30
CA ASP A 455 -14.41 -10.26 31.21
C ASP A 455 -14.33 -10.98 29.85
N VAL A 456 -14.71 -10.27 28.79
CA VAL A 456 -14.57 -10.75 27.41
C VAL A 456 -13.57 -9.86 26.69
N PHE A 457 -12.52 -10.48 26.14
CA PHE A 457 -11.44 -9.81 25.41
C PHE A 457 -11.51 -10.12 23.91
N PHE A 458 -11.03 -9.21 23.08
CA PHE A 458 -10.95 -9.39 21.63
C PHE A 458 -9.83 -10.37 21.24
N GLY A 459 -10.18 -11.48 20.61
CA GLY A 459 -9.25 -12.49 20.09
C GLY A 459 -9.07 -12.46 18.57
N GLY A 460 -9.99 -11.80 17.86
CA GLY A 460 -9.97 -11.69 16.42
C GLY A 460 -11.37 -11.44 15.84
N TRP A 461 -11.43 -11.15 14.55
CA TRP A 461 -12.67 -10.73 13.88
C TRP A 461 -13.55 -11.90 13.44
N ALA A 462 -12.98 -13.10 13.26
CA ALA A 462 -13.75 -14.27 12.87
C ALA A 462 -14.50 -14.83 14.09
N GLN A 463 -15.80 -15.06 13.93
CA GLN A 463 -16.63 -15.60 15.01
C GLN A 463 -16.27 -17.07 15.28
N PRO A 464 -16.17 -17.49 16.55
CA PRO A 464 -16.07 -18.89 16.89
C PRO A 464 -17.39 -19.59 16.49
N LYS A 465 -17.29 -20.67 15.73
CA LYS A 465 -18.43 -21.50 15.29
C LYS A 465 -18.97 -22.35 16.42
N LYS A 466 -18.14 -22.68 17.42
CA LYS A 466 -18.51 -23.51 18.57
C LYS A 466 -18.03 -22.90 19.89
N THR A 467 -18.73 -23.17 20.98
CA THR A 467 -18.42 -22.63 22.32
C THR A 467 -17.05 -23.04 22.87
N HIS A 468 -16.51 -24.19 22.47
CA HIS A 468 -15.16 -24.63 22.87
C HIS A 468 -14.03 -23.96 22.07
N GLU A 469 -14.37 -23.18 21.05
CA GLU A 469 -13.39 -22.36 20.29
C GLU A 469 -13.15 -21.01 20.99
N VAL A 470 -13.81 -20.74 22.11
CA VAL A 470 -13.58 -19.59 22.97
C VAL A 470 -12.50 -19.95 23.98
N LEU A 471 -11.36 -19.25 23.94
CA LEU A 471 -10.24 -19.52 24.84
C LEU A 471 -10.54 -18.95 26.23
N GLN A 472 -10.56 -19.81 27.25
CA GLN A 472 -10.69 -19.39 28.64
C GLN A 472 -9.35 -18.85 29.16
N VAL A 473 -9.39 -17.71 29.83
CA VAL A 473 -8.21 -17.05 30.41
C VAL A 473 -8.46 -16.68 31.88
N PRO A 474 -7.42 -16.42 32.68
CA PRO A 474 -7.62 -15.92 34.04
C PRO A 474 -8.52 -14.67 34.03
N GLY A 475 -9.62 -14.73 34.79
CA GLY A 475 -10.58 -13.63 34.90
C GLY A 475 -11.57 -13.47 33.73
N GLY A 476 -11.56 -14.34 32.72
CA GLY A 476 -12.48 -14.17 31.58
C GLY A 476 -12.28 -15.11 30.41
N TYR A 477 -12.63 -14.61 29.22
CA TYR A 477 -12.58 -15.34 27.96
C TYR A 477 -12.07 -14.45 26.84
N ILE A 478 -11.37 -15.05 25.88
CA ILE A 478 -11.00 -14.38 24.63
C ILE A 478 -11.97 -14.82 23.53
N TRP A 479 -12.62 -13.85 22.91
CA TRP A 479 -13.65 -14.06 21.90
C TRP A 479 -13.14 -13.70 20.50
N GLY A 480 -13.35 -14.63 19.57
CA GLY A 480 -12.94 -14.46 18.18
C GLY A 480 -11.57 -15.02 17.88
N GLN A 481 -11.30 -15.21 16.60
CA GLN A 481 -10.04 -15.75 16.09
C GLN A 481 -9.57 -14.96 14.87
N LEU A 482 -8.29 -15.12 14.57
CA LEU A 482 -7.62 -14.63 13.39
C LEU A 482 -7.36 -15.81 12.45
N THR A 483 -7.54 -15.57 11.16
CA THR A 483 -7.21 -16.57 10.14
C THR A 483 -6.34 -15.90 9.10
N PHE A 484 -5.16 -16.46 8.88
CA PHE A 484 -4.33 -16.07 7.76
C PHE A 484 -4.50 -17.07 6.62
N ALA A 485 -4.45 -16.54 5.39
CA ALA A 485 -4.45 -17.37 4.20
C ALA A 485 -3.17 -18.23 4.15
N PRO A 486 -3.16 -19.32 3.37
CA PRO A 486 -1.95 -20.11 3.09
C PRO A 486 -0.70 -19.27 2.85
N GLY A 487 0.39 -19.57 3.53
CA GLY A 487 1.70 -18.93 3.33
C GLY A 487 1.89 -17.55 3.96
N VAL A 488 0.82 -16.89 4.42
CA VAL A 488 0.89 -15.53 4.97
C VAL A 488 1.59 -15.50 6.33
N LEU A 489 1.39 -16.52 7.17
CA LEU A 489 2.05 -16.57 8.48
C LEU A 489 3.56 -16.75 8.33
N GLU A 490 3.96 -17.58 7.37
CA GLU A 490 5.34 -17.85 7.00
C GLU A 490 6.00 -16.59 6.45
N GLU A 491 5.33 -15.84 5.57
CA GLU A 491 5.84 -14.54 5.09
C GLU A 491 5.93 -13.49 6.21
N LEU A 492 5.01 -13.50 7.19
CA LEU A 492 5.10 -12.66 8.39
C LEU A 492 6.30 -13.01 9.27
N LEU A 493 6.64 -14.30 9.38
CA LEU A 493 7.81 -14.78 10.11
C LEU A 493 9.11 -14.45 9.38
N ASP A 494 9.15 -14.67 8.06
CA ASP A 494 10.29 -14.36 7.20
C ASP A 494 10.63 -12.86 7.23
N SER A 495 9.62 -12.00 7.21
CA SER A 495 9.78 -10.54 7.24
C SER A 495 10.11 -9.98 8.64
N GLY A 496 10.00 -10.80 9.70
CA GLY A 496 10.10 -10.34 11.09
C GLY A 496 8.95 -9.46 11.55
N ALA A 497 7.85 -9.36 10.79
CA ALA A 497 6.65 -8.66 11.23
C ALA A 497 5.92 -9.41 12.35
N ILE A 498 6.04 -10.74 12.34
CA ILE A 498 5.76 -11.63 13.46
C ILE A 498 7.03 -12.40 13.80
N GLU A 499 7.27 -12.61 15.08
CA GLU A 499 8.40 -13.39 15.57
C GLU A 499 7.93 -14.43 16.58
N GLU A 500 8.74 -15.46 16.81
CA GLU A 500 8.47 -16.43 17.87
C GLU A 500 8.77 -15.82 19.25
N ALA A 501 7.81 -15.96 20.19
CA ALA A 501 7.99 -15.53 21.57
C ALA A 501 8.85 -16.56 22.32
N ARG A 502 10.17 -16.45 22.18
CA ARG A 502 11.12 -17.35 22.85
C ARG A 502 11.31 -16.95 24.31
N GLY A 503 11.38 -17.96 25.19
CA GLY A 503 11.69 -17.75 26.61
C GLY A 503 10.48 -17.46 27.51
N SER A 504 9.25 -17.50 26.98
CA SER A 504 8.02 -17.29 27.75
C SER A 504 7.03 -18.40 27.52
N THR A 505 6.33 -18.82 28.58
CA THR A 505 5.26 -19.82 28.51
C THR A 505 3.89 -19.16 28.34
N LEU A 506 2.92 -19.90 27.81
CA LEU A 506 1.53 -19.44 27.73
C LEU A 506 0.96 -19.06 29.10
N GLN A 507 1.34 -19.79 30.15
CA GLN A 507 0.86 -19.52 31.50
C GLN A 507 1.39 -18.20 32.04
N GLU A 508 2.68 -17.89 31.84
CA GLU A 508 3.28 -16.62 32.23
C GLU A 508 2.63 -15.44 31.48
N VAL A 509 2.45 -15.58 30.17
CA VAL A 509 1.80 -14.56 29.34
C VAL A 509 0.35 -14.33 29.80
N LEU A 510 -0.42 -15.39 30.07
CA LEU A 510 -1.82 -15.23 30.49
C LEU A 510 -1.96 -14.68 31.92
N ALA A 511 -0.98 -14.93 32.79
CA ALA A 511 -0.93 -14.35 34.14
C ALA A 511 -0.64 -12.85 34.14
N ALA A 512 0.06 -12.34 33.12
CA ALA A 512 0.31 -10.93 32.96
C ALA A 512 -0.96 -10.16 32.53
N PRO A 513 -1.15 -8.90 33.02
CA PRO A 513 -2.17 -8.00 32.50
C PRO A 513 -2.05 -7.84 30.97
N PRO A 514 -3.16 -7.70 30.21
CA PRO A 514 -3.14 -7.62 28.74
C PRO A 514 -2.10 -6.64 28.16
N ALA A 515 -1.92 -5.48 28.79
CA ALA A 515 -0.96 -4.45 28.38
C ALA A 515 0.51 -4.89 28.51
N LEU A 516 0.82 -5.77 29.46
CA LEU A 516 2.19 -6.26 29.74
C LEU A 516 2.50 -7.57 29.02
N ARG A 517 1.51 -8.21 28.38
CA ARG A 517 1.69 -9.51 27.72
C ARG A 517 2.73 -9.48 26.62
N TRP A 518 2.82 -8.38 25.87
CA TRP A 518 3.82 -8.25 24.80
C TRP A 518 5.26 -8.24 25.33
N ALA A 519 5.52 -7.44 26.37
CA ALA A 519 6.82 -7.44 27.05
C ALA A 519 7.10 -8.80 27.72
N THR A 520 6.09 -9.40 28.34
CA THR A 520 6.18 -10.74 28.95
C THR A 520 6.51 -11.82 27.92
N ALA A 521 6.07 -11.66 26.67
CA ALA A 521 6.39 -12.53 25.54
C ALA A 521 7.76 -12.24 24.90
N GLY A 522 8.63 -11.47 25.58
CA GLY A 522 9.98 -11.12 25.10
C GLY A 522 10.03 -9.91 24.17
N GLY A 523 8.95 -9.14 24.06
CA GLY A 523 8.95 -7.89 23.29
C GLY A 523 9.84 -6.83 23.93
N CYS A 524 10.72 -6.23 23.13
CA CYS A 524 11.62 -5.15 23.51
C CYS A 524 11.64 -4.07 22.43
N ILE A 525 12.04 -2.86 22.82
CA ILE A 525 12.27 -1.72 21.91
C ILE A 525 13.71 -1.31 22.11
N ASP A 526 14.53 -1.51 21.09
CA ASP A 526 15.99 -1.42 21.23
C ASP A 526 16.58 -0.12 20.67
N SER A 527 15.74 0.72 20.03
CA SER A 527 16.18 2.00 19.46
C SER A 527 15.14 3.11 19.59
N ILE A 528 15.62 4.36 19.58
CA ILE A 528 14.78 5.57 19.56
C ILE A 528 13.88 5.59 18.31
N ASN A 529 14.43 5.16 17.17
CA ASN A 529 13.67 5.06 15.94
C ASN A 529 12.51 4.07 16.13
N GLU A 530 12.77 2.87 16.62
CA GLU A 530 11.71 1.89 16.89
C GLU A 530 10.68 2.40 17.91
N ALA A 531 11.12 3.10 18.96
CA ALA A 531 10.23 3.69 19.96
C ALA A 531 9.25 4.69 19.33
N SER A 532 9.73 5.57 18.46
CA SER A 532 8.88 6.51 17.72
C SER A 532 7.85 5.77 16.83
N ALA A 533 8.25 4.65 16.23
CA ALA A 533 7.38 3.84 15.36
C ALA A 533 6.29 3.19 16.19
N ALA A 534 6.69 2.68 17.35
CA ALA A 534 5.83 2.02 18.29
C ALA A 534 4.75 2.95 18.85
N LEU A 535 5.08 4.22 19.09
CA LEU A 535 4.11 5.23 19.51
C LEU A 535 3.05 5.48 18.42
N LEU A 536 3.47 5.64 17.17
CA LEU A 536 2.56 5.78 16.03
C LEU A 536 1.68 4.53 15.87
N GLY A 537 2.27 3.34 15.88
CA GLY A 537 1.55 2.07 15.81
C GLY A 537 0.49 1.93 16.91
N THR A 538 0.82 2.35 18.14
CA THR A 538 -0.13 2.34 19.27
C THR A 538 -1.27 3.33 19.04
N ALA A 539 -1.00 4.53 18.53
CA ALA A 539 -2.03 5.50 18.20
C ALA A 539 -2.97 4.97 17.09
N GLN A 540 -2.41 4.38 16.03
CA GLN A 540 -3.19 3.78 14.94
C GLN A 540 -4.02 2.57 15.41
N GLN A 541 -3.46 1.72 16.27
CA GLN A 541 -4.18 0.59 16.86
C GLN A 541 -5.38 1.06 17.70
N LYS A 542 -5.24 2.15 18.46
CA LYS A 542 -6.36 2.76 19.21
C LYS A 542 -7.45 3.29 18.27
N GLN A 543 -7.06 4.01 17.21
CA GLN A 543 -8.00 4.47 16.19
C GLN A 543 -8.72 3.28 15.52
N TRP A 544 -7.98 2.20 15.25
CA TRP A 544 -8.54 0.95 14.74
C TRP A 544 -9.59 0.35 15.68
N TYR A 545 -9.30 0.20 16.97
CA TYR A 545 -10.26 -0.31 17.94
C TYR A 545 -11.50 0.58 18.06
N ARG A 546 -11.33 1.90 18.01
CA ARG A 546 -12.45 2.85 18.01
C ARG A 546 -13.33 2.67 16.78
N ARG A 547 -12.74 2.60 15.58
CA ARG A 547 -13.47 2.51 14.31
C ARG A 547 -14.15 1.15 14.11
N TYR A 548 -13.46 0.06 14.41
CA TYR A 548 -13.93 -1.29 14.07
C TYR A 548 -14.62 -2.01 15.23
N LEU A 549 -14.28 -1.71 16.49
CA LEU A 549 -14.92 -2.32 17.66
C LEU A 549 -15.86 -1.36 18.41
N GLY A 550 -15.82 -0.06 18.11
CA GLY A 550 -16.61 0.94 18.84
C GLY A 550 -16.12 1.19 20.26
N ILE A 551 -14.85 0.87 20.56
CA ILE A 551 -14.28 0.95 21.91
C ILE A 551 -13.33 2.13 21.99
N ALA A 552 -13.58 3.03 22.94
CA ALA A 552 -12.59 4.00 23.36
C ALA A 552 -11.59 3.29 24.28
N VAL A 553 -10.43 2.93 23.74
CA VAL A 553 -9.32 2.45 24.56
C VAL A 553 -8.73 3.68 25.24
N GLU A 554 -9.16 3.96 26.47
CA GLU A 554 -8.56 4.98 27.34
C GLU A 554 -7.06 4.72 27.50
N GLU A 555 -6.31 5.78 27.83
CA GLU A 555 -4.87 5.70 28.06
C GLU A 555 -4.54 4.54 29.01
N LEU A 556 -4.04 3.43 28.45
CA LEU A 556 -3.00 2.66 29.11
C LEU A 556 -1.90 3.69 29.40
N ARG A 557 -1.94 4.27 30.60
CA ARG A 557 -0.89 5.13 31.13
C ARG A 557 0.41 4.39 30.84
N GLY A 558 1.28 5.06 30.10
CA GLY A 558 2.62 4.56 29.88
C GLY A 558 3.27 4.36 31.23
N ASP A 559 3.62 3.11 31.49
CA ASP A 559 4.71 2.78 32.41
C ASP A 559 5.89 2.33 31.55
#